data_AF-A0A1I7GY94-F1
#
_entry.id   AF-A0A1I7GY94-F1
#
_cell.length_a   1.000
_cell.length_b   1.000
_cell.length_c   1.000
_cell.angle_alpha   90.00
_cell.angle_beta   90.00
_cell.angle_gamma   90.00
#
_symmetry.space_group_name_H-M   'P 1'
#
loop_
_entity.id
_entity.type
_entity.pdbx_description
1 polymer ?
#
loop_
_entity_poly.entity_id
_entity_poly.type
_entity_poly.pdbx_seq_one_letter_code
_entity_poly.pdbx_strand_id
1 'polypeptide(L)'
;MRNEIAEKLNGLPGFLYQIGRKHYFIGRWICTEATELEQKDACDMYHLLGGVTPDREGKLYFGKCRAYADLALTPPPDPEGTKEKIHELVAALTEEELAALIRQIASVEADLERYGSRVEM
;
A
#
# COMPACT_ATOMS: atom_id res chain seq x y z
N MET A 1 -12.88 9.79 10.80
CA MET A 1 -11.71 9.98 9.90
C MET A 1 -10.67 8.86 10.03
N ARG A 2 -9.87 8.75 11.10
CA ARG A 2 -8.81 7.70 11.21
C ARG A 2 -9.34 6.26 11.09
N ASN A 3 -10.44 5.93 11.78
CA ASN A 3 -11.08 4.61 11.64
C ASN A 3 -11.56 4.32 10.21
N GLU A 4 -12.06 5.32 9.48
CA GLU A 4 -12.48 5.13 8.09
C GLU A 4 -11.28 4.81 7.18
N ILE A 5 -10.12 5.44 7.44
CA ILE A 5 -8.88 5.15 6.71
C ILE A 5 -8.39 3.73 7.00
N ALA A 6 -8.44 3.30 8.27
CA ALA A 6 -8.09 1.93 8.64
C ALA A 6 -9.01 0.89 7.96
N GLU A 7 -10.32 1.12 7.96
CA GLU A 7 -11.28 0.23 7.28
C GLU A 7 -11.08 0.23 5.76
N LYS A 8 -10.75 1.38 5.15
CA LYS A 8 -10.38 1.45 3.73
C LYS A 8 -9.16 0.58 3.43
N LEU A 9 -8.08 0.74 4.20
CA LEU A 9 -6.86 -0.06 4.05
C LEU A 9 -7.13 -1.56 4.23
N ASN A 10 -8.00 -1.92 5.16
CA ASN A 10 -8.43 -3.30 5.38
C ASN A 10 -9.26 -3.86 4.20
N GLY A 11 -9.96 -3.01 3.44
CA GLY A 11 -10.68 -3.40 2.23
C GLY A 11 -9.80 -3.54 0.99
N LEU A 12 -8.60 -2.92 0.99
CA LEU A 12 -7.69 -2.91 -0.14
C LEU A 12 -6.81 -4.17 -0.21
N PRO A 13 -6.41 -4.58 -1.42
CA PRO A 13 -5.38 -5.60 -1.57
C PRO A 13 -4.04 -5.08 -1.04
N GLY A 14 -3.16 -5.98 -0.63
CA GLY A 14 -1.86 -5.63 -0.05
C GLY A 14 -1.05 -4.72 -0.96
N PHE A 15 -0.61 -3.57 -0.45
CA PHE A 15 0.22 -2.64 -1.19
C PHE A 15 1.30 -2.06 -0.27
N LEU A 16 2.37 -1.54 -0.86
CA LEU A 16 3.46 -0.93 -0.13
C LEU A 16 3.25 0.59 -0.05
N TYR A 17 3.14 1.09 1.17
CA TYR A 17 2.92 2.52 1.46
C TYR A 17 4.12 3.10 2.20
N GLN A 18 4.40 4.37 1.94
CA GLN A 18 5.41 5.13 2.67
C GLN A 18 4.74 5.91 3.82
N ILE A 19 5.20 5.68 5.05
CA ILE A 19 4.75 6.41 6.24
C ILE A 19 5.97 7.02 6.91
N GLY A 20 6.08 8.35 6.85
CA GLY A 20 7.26 9.06 7.33
C GLY A 20 8.52 8.61 6.59
N ARG A 21 9.46 8.00 7.32
CA ARG A 21 10.72 7.44 6.77
C ARG A 21 10.69 5.92 6.57
N LYS A 22 9.57 5.28 6.86
CA LYS A 22 9.40 3.83 6.82
C LYS A 22 8.43 3.45 5.73
N HIS A 23 8.49 2.18 5.34
CA HIS A 23 7.58 1.61 4.36
C HIS A 23 6.87 0.43 4.99
N TYR A 24 5.59 0.29 4.70
CA TYR A 24 4.73 -0.74 5.28
C TYR A 24 3.93 -1.42 4.19
N PHE A 25 3.93 -2.75 4.21
CA PHE A 25 2.93 -3.52 3.50
C PHE A 25 1.63 -3.45 4.28
N ILE A 26 0.60 -2.87 3.67
CA ILE A 26 -0.71 -2.70 4.30
C ILE A 26 -1.79 -3.23 3.35
N GLY A 27 -2.70 -4.02 3.88
CA GLY A 27 -3.90 -4.50 3.20
C GLY A 27 -4.66 -5.48 4.08
N ARG A 28 -5.74 -6.06 3.54
CA ARG A 28 -6.64 -6.97 4.27
C ARG A 28 -5.97 -8.07 5.11
N TRP A 29 -4.82 -8.57 4.67
CA TRP A 29 -4.15 -9.74 5.25
C TRP A 29 -2.71 -9.44 5.69
N ILE A 30 -2.26 -8.18 5.56
CA ILE A 30 -0.89 -7.79 5.87
C ILE A 30 -0.82 -6.40 6.47
N CYS A 31 -0.07 -6.27 7.55
CA CYS A 31 0.32 -5.00 8.14
C CYS A 31 1.70 -5.18 8.78
N THR A 32 2.76 -5.00 7.99
CA THR A 32 4.15 -5.20 8.44
C THR A 32 5.10 -4.19 7.80
N GLU A 33 6.18 -3.86 8.51
CA GLU A 33 7.24 -3.00 7.99
C GLU A 33 8.03 -3.72 6.90
N ALA A 34 8.31 -3.01 5.80
CA ALA A 34 9.19 -3.47 4.74
C ALA A 34 10.64 -3.14 5.12
N THR A 35 11.50 -4.16 5.18
CA THR A 35 12.91 -4.01 5.58
C THR A 35 13.85 -3.94 4.40
N GLU A 36 13.51 -4.60 3.29
CA GLU A 36 14.38 -4.74 2.12
C GLU A 36 14.48 -3.46 1.31
N LEU A 37 15.69 -3.13 0.86
CA LEU A 37 15.95 -1.91 0.08
C LEU A 37 15.18 -1.91 -1.25
N GLU A 38 15.13 -3.06 -1.94
CA GLU A 38 14.43 -3.18 -3.23
C GLU A 38 12.93 -2.87 -3.13
N GLN A 39 12.31 -3.20 -1.99
CA GLN A 39 10.90 -2.92 -1.73
C GLN A 39 10.69 -1.41 -1.57
N LYS A 40 11.56 -0.77 -0.77
CA LYS A 40 11.54 0.68 -0.52
C LYS A 40 11.75 1.47 -1.81
N ASP A 41 12.77 1.10 -2.59
CA ASP A 41 13.07 1.72 -3.88
C ASP A 41 11.91 1.58 -4.86
N ALA A 42 11.24 0.42 -4.89
CA ALA A 42 10.07 0.23 -5.75
C ALA A 42 8.89 1.15 -5.34
N CYS A 43 8.65 1.33 -4.05
CA CYS A 43 7.62 2.25 -3.54
C CYS A 43 7.96 3.71 -3.86
N ASP A 44 9.22 4.11 -3.64
CA ASP A 44 9.67 5.47 -3.91
C ASP A 44 9.62 5.78 -5.41
N MET A 45 10.03 4.83 -6.26
CA MET A 45 9.90 4.96 -7.71
C MET A 45 8.44 5.04 -8.17
N TYR A 46 7.54 4.27 -7.56
CA TYR A 46 6.11 4.39 -7.82
C TYR A 46 5.59 5.79 -7.49
N HIS A 47 5.94 6.35 -6.33
CA HIS A 47 5.53 7.69 -5.95
C HIS A 47 6.16 8.79 -6.81
N LEU A 48 7.41 8.62 -7.24
CA LEU A 48 8.09 9.54 -8.14
C LEU A 48 7.41 9.59 -9.52
N LEU A 49 7.03 8.43 -10.06
CA LEU A 49 6.46 8.30 -11.41
C LEU A 49 4.96 8.58 -11.46
N GLY A 50 4.22 8.26 -10.39
CA GLY A 50 2.77 8.47 -10.28
C GLY A 50 2.31 9.93 -10.41
N GLY A 51 3.23 10.89 -10.23
CA GLY A 51 2.96 12.32 -10.43
C GLY A 51 3.21 12.84 -11.85
N VAL A 52 3.84 12.06 -12.74
CA VAL A 52 4.42 12.60 -13.98
C VAL A 52 3.66 12.16 -15.23
N THR A 53 3.30 10.88 -15.36
CA THR A 53 2.41 10.38 -16.41
C THR A 53 2.10 8.91 -16.19
N PRO A 54 0.89 8.43 -16.52
CA PRO A 54 0.58 7.01 -16.46
C PRO A 54 1.21 6.27 -17.65
N ASP A 55 2.43 5.84 -17.46
CA ASP A 55 3.25 5.20 -18.47
C ASP A 55 3.53 3.72 -18.11
N ARG A 56 4.32 3.07 -18.96
CA ARG A 56 4.70 1.66 -18.79
C ARG A 56 5.47 1.44 -17.49
N GLU A 57 6.22 2.44 -17.02
CA GLU A 57 7.04 2.35 -15.82
C GLU A 57 6.20 2.49 -14.55
N GLY A 58 5.24 3.42 -14.50
CA GLY A 58 4.29 3.51 -13.38
C GLY A 58 3.55 2.19 -13.13
N LYS A 59 3.06 1.54 -14.20
CA LYS A 59 2.44 0.21 -14.12
C LYS A 59 3.41 -0.86 -13.61
N LEU A 60 4.68 -0.81 -14.02
CA LEU A 60 5.70 -1.76 -13.59
C LEU A 60 5.94 -1.66 -12.08
N TYR A 61 6.17 -0.45 -11.56
CA TYR A 61 6.42 -0.27 -10.12
C TYR A 61 5.18 -0.52 -9.27
N PHE A 62 3.98 -0.15 -9.74
CA PHE A 62 2.72 -0.55 -9.11
C PHE A 62 2.61 -2.08 -8.98
N GLY A 63 2.90 -2.80 -10.07
CA GLY A 63 2.92 -4.27 -10.08
C GLY A 63 3.96 -4.85 -9.12
N LYS A 64 5.16 -4.27 -9.04
CA LYS A 64 6.19 -4.67 -8.08
C LYS A 64 5.72 -4.50 -6.64
N CYS A 65 5.15 -3.36 -6.27
CA CYS A 65 4.63 -3.10 -4.93
C CYS A 65 3.57 -4.13 -4.52
N ARG A 66 2.63 -4.45 -5.42
CA ARG A 66 1.62 -5.51 -5.21
C ARG A 66 2.27 -6.89 -5.04
N ALA A 67 3.20 -7.25 -5.92
CA ALA A 67 3.87 -8.55 -5.87
C ALA A 67 4.67 -8.74 -4.57
N TYR A 68 5.41 -7.71 -4.12
CA TYR A 68 6.12 -7.76 -2.85
C TYR A 68 5.16 -7.90 -1.66
N ALA A 69 4.02 -7.20 -1.68
CA ALA A 69 3.02 -7.34 -0.64
C ALA A 69 2.41 -8.75 -0.60
N ASP A 70 2.12 -9.34 -1.76
CA ASP A 70 1.59 -10.71 -1.85
C ASP A 70 2.63 -11.74 -1.37
N LEU A 71 3.93 -11.52 -1.61
CA LEU A 71 5.03 -12.37 -1.11
C LEU A 71 5.29 -12.22 0.39
N ALA A 72 4.99 -11.05 0.96
CA ALA A 72 5.18 -10.78 2.39
C ALA A 72 4.04 -11.37 3.26
N LEU A 73 3.00 -11.94 2.65
CA LEU A 73 1.94 -12.62 3.36
C LEU A 73 2.47 -13.87 4.06
N THR A 74 2.38 -13.91 5.38
CA THR A 74 2.76 -15.06 6.19
C THR A 74 1.56 -15.97 6.45
N PRO A 75 1.56 -17.24 6.00
CA PRO A 75 0.51 -18.19 6.31
C PRO A 75 0.69 -18.80 7.73
N PRO A 76 -0.39 -19.11 8.47
CA PRO A 76 -1.79 -18.88 8.12
C PRO A 76 -2.18 -17.38 8.24
N PRO A 77 -3.07 -16.88 7.38
CA PRO A 77 -3.50 -15.49 7.45
C PRO A 77 -4.31 -15.21 8.73
N ASP A 78 -3.97 -14.11 9.39
CA ASP A 78 -4.68 -13.60 10.58
C ASP A 78 -5.35 -12.25 10.26
N PRO A 79 -6.58 -12.25 9.70
CA PRO A 79 -7.27 -11.02 9.33
C PRO A 79 -7.61 -10.13 10.53
N GLU A 80 -7.94 -10.72 11.68
CA GLU A 80 -8.37 -9.95 12.85
C GLU A 80 -7.17 -9.23 13.47
N GLY A 81 -6.06 -9.95 13.67
CA GLY A 81 -4.81 -9.34 14.13
C GLY A 81 -4.21 -8.36 13.11
N THR A 82 -4.44 -8.59 11.80
CA THR A 82 -4.07 -7.59 10.77
C THR A 82 -4.89 -6.32 10.92
N LYS A 83 -6.21 -6.45 11.08
CA LYS A 83 -7.10 -5.31 11.26
C LYS A 83 -6.68 -4.48 12.49
N GLU A 84 -6.44 -5.12 13.62
CA GLU A 84 -5.97 -4.44 14.84
C GLU A 84 -4.67 -3.67 14.58
N LYS A 85 -3.67 -4.30 13.93
CA LYS A 85 -2.40 -3.64 13.58
C LYS A 85 -2.59 -2.43 12.66
N ILE A 86 -3.51 -2.50 11.68
CA ILE A 86 -3.81 -1.36 10.81
C ILE A 86 -4.41 -0.22 11.63
N HIS A 87 -5.35 -0.52 12.53
CA HIS A 87 -5.94 0.50 13.41
C HIS A 87 -4.90 1.14 14.33
N GLU A 88 -4.02 0.35 14.94
CA GLU A 88 -2.92 0.84 15.78
C GLU A 88 -1.97 1.72 14.98
N LEU A 89 -1.56 1.28 13.78
CA LEU A 89 -0.67 2.03 12.90
C LEU A 89 -1.29 3.38 12.54
N VAL A 90 -2.54 3.39 12.07
CA VAL A 90 -3.25 4.62 11.68
C VAL A 90 -3.54 5.54 12.87
N ALA A 91 -3.77 4.98 14.07
CA ALA A 91 -3.95 5.76 15.29
C ALA A 91 -2.66 6.47 15.73
N ALA A 92 -1.49 5.85 15.50
CA ALA A 92 -0.19 6.38 15.88
C ALA A 92 0.35 7.47 14.93
N LEU A 93 -0.22 7.64 13.74
CA LEU A 93 0.27 8.60 12.75
C LEU A 93 0.11 10.06 13.20
N THR A 94 1.07 10.90 12.84
CA THR A 94 0.88 12.37 12.86
C THR A 94 -0.18 12.80 11.84
N GLU A 95 -0.71 14.01 11.96
CA GLU A 95 -1.69 14.53 10.97
C GLU A 95 -1.06 14.68 9.58
N GLU A 96 0.23 15.03 9.51
CA GLU A 96 1.00 15.12 8.27
C GLU A 96 1.16 13.75 7.58
N GLU A 97 1.51 12.72 8.36
CA GLU A 97 1.63 11.35 7.85
C GLU A 97 0.28 10.78 7.43
N LEU A 98 -0.78 11.05 8.19
CA LEU A 98 -2.13 10.64 7.83
C LEU A 98 -2.58 11.29 6.51
N ALA A 99 -2.34 12.60 6.34
CA ALA A 99 -2.67 13.30 5.10
C ALA A 99 -1.87 12.76 3.90
N ALA A 100 -0.60 12.39 4.10
CA ALA A 100 0.22 11.75 3.07
C ALA A 100 -0.31 10.35 2.70
N LEU A 101 -0.65 9.54 3.70
CA LEU A 101 -1.22 8.22 3.50
C LEU A 101 -2.55 8.28 2.73
N ILE A 102 -3.42 9.25 3.04
CA ILE A 102 -4.68 9.46 2.31
C ILE A 102 -4.43 9.73 0.82
N ARG A 103 -3.43 10.56 0.47
CA ARG A 103 -3.08 10.82 -0.93
C ARG A 103 -2.56 9.57 -1.64
N GLN A 104 -1.76 8.77 -0.94
CA GLN A 104 -1.25 7.50 -1.48
C GLN A 104 -2.40 6.51 -1.71
N ILE A 105 -3.31 6.36 -0.74
CA ILE A 105 -4.51 5.49 -0.87
C ILE A 105 -5.31 5.88 -2.12
N ALA A 106 -5.62 7.18 -2.28
CA ALA A 106 -6.37 7.65 -3.45
C ALA A 106 -5.66 7.34 -4.78
N SER A 107 -4.32 7.42 -4.81
CA SER A 107 -3.52 7.09 -6.00
C SER A 107 -3.56 5.59 -6.29
N VAL A 108 -3.40 4.76 -5.26
CA VAL A 108 -3.49 3.29 -5.35
C VAL A 108 -4.88 2.85 -5.79
N GLU A 109 -5.95 3.46 -5.28
CA GLU A 109 -7.33 3.19 -5.70
C GLU A 109 -7.52 3.48 -7.20
N ALA A 110 -7.05 4.64 -7.67
CA ALA A 110 -7.11 5.01 -9.08
C ALA A 110 -6.32 4.04 -9.97
N ASP A 111 -5.13 3.64 -9.53
CA ASP A 111 -4.28 2.70 -10.28
C ASP A 111 -4.78 1.25 -10.21
N LEU A 112 -5.46 0.86 -9.13
CA LEU A 112 -6.19 -0.41 -9.05
C LEU A 112 -7.33 -0.46 -10.06
N GLU A 113 -8.09 0.62 -10.25
CA GLU A 113 -9.13 0.68 -11.28
C GLU A 113 -8.53 0.65 -12.69
N ARG A 114 -7.44 1.41 -12.88
CA ARG A 114 -6.75 1.56 -14.17
C ARG A 114 -6.02 0.29 -14.63
N TYR A 115 -5.34 -0.40 -13.72
CA TYR A 115 -4.52 -1.57 -14.03
C TYR A 115 -5.19 -2.89 -13.63
N GLY A 116 -6.25 -2.87 -12.81
CA GLY A 116 -6.99 -4.03 -12.35
C GLY A 116 -8.09 -4.51 -13.29
N SER A 117 -8.41 -3.77 -14.36
CA SER A 117 -9.29 -4.25 -15.43
C SER A 117 -8.58 -5.31 -16.29
N ARG A 118 -8.85 -6.58 -15.95
CA ARG A 118 -8.66 -7.86 -16.68
C ARG A 118 -7.40 -7.98 -17.58
N VAL A 119 -6.52 -8.89 -17.16
CA VAL A 119 -5.86 -9.80 -18.10
C VAL A 119 -6.99 -10.57 -18.81
N GLU A 120 -7.37 -10.17 -20.02
CA GLU A 120 -8.05 -11.09 -20.93
C GLU A 120 -7.03 -12.17 -21.31
N MET A 121 -7.19 -13.35 -20.70
CA MET A 121 -6.62 -14.60 -21.22
C MET A 121 -7.67 -15.28 -22.09
#